data_AF-A0A1Y4TNN5-F1
#
_entry.id   AF-A0A1Y4TNN5-F1
#
_cell.length_a   1.000
_cell.length_b   1.000
_cell.length_c   1.000
_cell.angle_alpha   90.00
_cell.angle_beta   90.00
_cell.angle_gamma   90.00
#
_symmetry.space_group_name_H-M   'P 1'
#
loop_
_entity.id
_entity.type
_entity.pdbx_description
1 polymer ?
#
loop_
_entity_poly.entity_id
_entity_poly.type
_entity_poly.pdbx_seq_one_letter_code
_entity_poly.pdbx_strand_id
1 'polypeptide(L)'
;MNGKRLLEIIGEIDERHILEAAPAVRKSRSKLVWVKWGGMAACMVLILSACLGAFAIAAEAKEYETAIQFFRYYDMSTEGLTRGEIKAVYRDITTKSFSYSKTAEVIQSSISPDTVGGYEIPQEDPTPEDVEALWNQKNFTGQFAGDTQTGVHYLYRAEYKEDPSLGFEVFDTSYIEKYDGETLLWSVPVPEFRVEGCSTVSDGVIAYGVTDTWSSTQDSYAWMAKIDTDGQLIWKQMLNHGFEDESIAEVVENADGSYAIFSRGDLTTFCLSQYSADGEQTSISRTEIGNYGIWNAARLGNGYIVQLGNVLLNEHAKIVKVDYEGTITDSFSYSGEDAYYYIADMIEFNGNVYLSAYAVPKLADEEQSAGGRYEIAAVLNYLFDNGIWDISSEELTPMVRENYTAMLLVCDPVSGTPQEFYSVKGSLGSELAVSDTGELLWNVESITSTFFSPATSSFTIGGTSCVYQYTFDNSGQLIRQEKTGETVEYRR
;
A
#
# COMPACT_ATOMS: atom_id res chain seq x y z
N MET A 1 -1.52 -14.20 20.78
CA MET A 1 -0.72 -13.19 21.53
C MET A 1 0.74 -13.58 21.82
N ASN A 2 1.21 -14.81 21.51
CA ASN A 2 2.63 -15.18 21.71
C ASN A 2 3.47 -15.27 20.42
N GLY A 3 2.85 -15.38 19.24
CA GLY A 3 3.54 -15.35 17.94
C GLY A 3 4.31 -14.05 17.66
N LYS A 4 3.76 -12.89 18.06
CA LYS A 4 4.46 -11.58 17.98
C LYS A 4 5.82 -11.60 18.73
N ARG A 5 5.90 -12.28 19.88
CA ARG A 5 7.14 -12.41 20.68
C ARG A 5 8.15 -13.40 20.10
N LEU A 6 7.68 -14.42 19.36
CA LEU A 6 8.55 -15.32 18.61
C LEU A 6 9.20 -14.56 17.44
N LEU A 7 8.41 -13.75 16.74
CA LEU A 7 8.88 -12.86 15.67
C LEU A 7 9.87 -11.81 16.19
N GLU A 8 9.67 -11.23 17.37
CA GLU A 8 10.65 -10.31 18.01
C GLU A 8 12.03 -10.97 18.24
N ILE A 9 12.09 -12.27 18.51
CA ILE A 9 13.36 -13.00 18.68
C ILE A 9 14.03 -13.29 17.33
N ILE A 10 13.23 -13.50 16.28
CA ILE A 10 13.68 -13.88 14.95
C ILE A 10 13.99 -12.64 14.09
N GLY A 11 13.35 -11.49 14.37
CA GLY A 11 13.29 -10.28 13.53
C GLY A 11 14.62 -9.54 13.26
N GLU A 12 15.76 -10.07 13.71
CA GLU A 12 17.08 -9.65 13.23
C GLU A 12 17.57 -10.49 12.03
N ILE A 13 16.76 -11.42 11.52
CA ILE A 13 17.17 -12.44 10.53
C ILE A 13 16.20 -12.42 9.35
N ASP A 14 16.77 -12.20 8.17
CA ASP A 14 16.08 -12.25 6.87
C ASP A 14 15.39 -13.62 6.69
N GLU A 15 14.08 -13.61 6.41
CA GLU A 15 13.29 -14.82 6.15
C GLU A 15 13.86 -15.67 5.01
N ARG A 16 14.63 -15.08 4.08
CA ARG A 16 15.38 -15.80 3.04
C ARG A 16 16.37 -16.81 3.64
N HIS A 17 17.01 -16.50 4.77
CA HIS A 17 17.92 -17.44 5.45
C HIS A 17 17.18 -18.60 6.12
N ILE A 18 15.91 -18.40 6.48
CA ILE A 18 15.04 -19.45 7.04
C ILE A 18 14.57 -20.38 5.92
N LEU A 19 14.22 -19.83 4.75
CA LEU A 19 13.78 -20.57 3.57
C LEU A 19 14.92 -21.31 2.86
N GLU A 20 16.13 -20.75 2.78
CA GLU A 20 17.33 -21.40 2.22
C GLU A 20 17.79 -22.63 3.04
N ALA A 21 17.43 -22.70 4.33
CA ALA A 21 17.73 -23.82 5.22
C ALA A 21 16.72 -24.99 5.08
N ALA A 22 15.63 -24.83 4.33
CA ALA A 22 14.68 -25.89 4.03
C ALA A 22 15.33 -26.96 3.12
N PRO A 23 15.13 -28.26 3.39
CA PRO A 23 15.98 -29.29 2.78
C PRO A 23 15.69 -29.50 1.29
N ALA A 24 16.68 -29.20 0.44
CA ALA A 24 16.80 -29.82 -0.88
C ALA A 24 17.00 -31.35 -0.72
N VAL A 25 16.30 -32.11 -1.58
CA VAL A 25 16.22 -33.58 -1.59
C VAL A 25 17.59 -34.26 -1.38
N ARG A 26 17.72 -35.01 -0.27
CA ARG A 26 18.92 -35.79 0.09
C ARG A 26 19.26 -36.86 -0.96
N LYS A 27 20.45 -36.78 -1.56
CA LYS A 27 21.15 -37.95 -2.13
C LYS A 27 21.95 -38.66 -1.04
N SER A 28 21.64 -39.95 -0.88
CA SER A 28 22.33 -40.91 0.00
C SER A 28 23.78 -41.15 -0.42
N ARG A 29 24.70 -41.20 0.55
CA ARG A 29 25.95 -41.98 0.42
C ARG A 29 26.34 -42.66 1.74
N SER A 30 26.97 -43.82 1.56
CA SER A 30 27.03 -45.00 2.42
C SER A 30 28.06 -45.00 3.56
N LYS A 31 27.79 -45.85 4.56
CA LYS A 31 28.61 -46.18 5.75
C LYS A 31 29.99 -46.76 5.43
N LEU A 32 30.94 -46.57 6.36
CA LEU A 32 32.05 -47.51 6.60
C LEU A 32 32.33 -47.66 8.12
N VAL A 33 32.79 -48.84 8.53
CA VAL A 33 32.80 -49.40 9.90
C VAL A 33 34.23 -49.81 10.34
N TRP A 34 34.58 -49.47 11.60
CA TRP A 34 35.54 -50.09 12.59
C TRP A 34 37.07 -50.08 12.33
N VAL A 35 37.96 -50.02 13.35
CA VAL A 35 38.25 -51.02 14.43
C VAL A 35 38.89 -50.44 15.71
N LYS A 36 38.69 -51.18 16.83
CA LYS A 36 39.04 -51.08 18.27
C LYS A 36 40.53 -51.15 18.68
N TRP A 37 40.85 -50.67 19.90
CA TRP A 37 41.62 -51.31 21.01
C TRP A 37 41.08 -50.73 22.35
N GLY A 38 40.57 -51.46 23.36
CA GLY A 38 41.26 -52.34 24.35
C GLY A 38 41.88 -51.47 25.46
N GLY A 39 41.34 -51.25 26.67
CA GLY A 39 40.85 -52.20 27.68
C GLY A 39 41.73 -52.13 28.95
N MET A 40 41.54 -51.13 29.83
CA MET A 40 41.95 -51.15 31.26
C MET A 40 41.32 -49.98 32.01
N ALA A 41 40.25 -50.22 32.78
CA ALA A 41 39.84 -49.45 33.98
C ALA A 41 38.42 -49.88 34.44
N ALA A 42 38.21 -51.18 34.66
CA ALA A 42 36.87 -51.75 34.84
C ALA A 42 36.18 -51.46 36.19
N CYS A 43 36.81 -50.75 37.15
CA CYS A 43 36.15 -50.48 38.44
C CYS A 43 36.20 -49.01 38.92
N MET A 44 36.84 -48.10 38.19
CA MET A 44 36.79 -46.65 38.48
C MET A 44 35.98 -45.86 37.45
N VAL A 45 35.72 -46.46 36.27
CA VAL A 45 34.86 -45.89 35.23
C VAL A 45 33.37 -46.06 35.58
N LEU A 46 32.93 -47.09 36.29
CA LEU A 46 31.50 -47.28 36.59
C LEU A 46 30.93 -46.28 37.61
N ILE A 47 31.75 -45.72 38.51
CA ILE A 47 31.30 -44.71 39.48
C ILE A 47 31.44 -43.28 38.91
N LEU A 48 32.48 -43.01 38.11
CA LEU A 48 32.61 -41.74 37.38
C LEU A 48 31.68 -41.65 36.16
N SER A 49 31.34 -42.75 35.49
CA SER A 49 30.32 -42.75 34.41
C SER A 49 28.89 -42.78 34.94
N ALA A 50 28.64 -43.28 36.15
CA ALA A 50 27.35 -43.10 36.82
C ALA A 50 27.17 -41.67 37.32
N CYS A 51 28.23 -41.02 37.83
CA CYS A 51 28.16 -39.61 38.28
C CYS A 51 28.20 -38.62 37.10
N LEU A 52 29.13 -38.72 36.15
CA LEU A 52 29.14 -37.87 34.93
C LEU A 52 27.98 -38.19 34.00
N GLY A 53 27.53 -39.45 33.94
CA GLY A 53 26.31 -39.84 33.25
C GLY A 53 25.09 -39.24 33.94
N ALA A 54 24.99 -39.27 35.27
CA ALA A 54 23.90 -38.60 35.99
C ALA A 54 23.94 -37.07 35.84
N PHE A 55 25.12 -36.43 35.84
CA PHE A 55 25.26 -34.99 35.58
C PHE A 55 24.95 -34.62 34.13
N ALA A 56 25.38 -35.43 33.16
CA ALA A 56 25.06 -35.23 31.75
C ALA A 56 23.58 -35.50 31.46
N ILE A 57 22.98 -36.52 32.08
CA ILE A 57 21.54 -36.83 32.00
C ILE A 57 20.72 -35.76 32.71
N ALA A 58 21.18 -35.24 33.86
CA ALA A 58 20.51 -34.16 34.58
C ALA A 58 20.60 -32.82 33.83
N ALA A 59 21.76 -32.50 33.25
CA ALA A 59 21.94 -31.32 32.40
C ALA A 59 21.10 -31.44 31.12
N GLU A 60 21.08 -32.62 30.51
CA GLU A 60 20.26 -32.92 29.33
C GLU A 60 18.76 -32.84 29.62
N ALA A 61 18.32 -33.33 30.80
CA ALA A 61 16.93 -33.24 31.23
C ALA A 61 16.52 -31.81 31.56
N LYS A 62 17.40 -31.04 32.20
CA LYS A 62 17.18 -29.62 32.48
C LYS A 62 17.11 -28.79 31.20
N GLU A 63 17.98 -29.06 30.23
CA GLU A 63 17.94 -28.41 28.93
C GLU A 63 16.65 -28.76 28.17
N TYR A 64 16.24 -30.03 28.19
CA TYR A 64 14.98 -30.43 27.58
C TYR A 64 13.77 -29.76 28.25
N GLU A 65 13.74 -29.69 29.57
CA GLU A 65 12.66 -29.01 30.31
C GLU A 65 12.62 -27.51 29.98
N THR A 66 13.79 -26.88 29.85
CA THR A 66 13.92 -25.48 29.42
C THR A 66 13.42 -25.30 27.98
N ALA A 67 13.77 -26.23 27.07
CA ALA A 67 13.28 -26.23 25.70
C ALA A 67 11.75 -26.43 25.64
N ILE A 68 11.16 -27.29 26.46
CA ILE A 68 9.71 -27.46 26.54
C ILE A 68 9.02 -26.20 27.08
N GLN A 69 9.60 -25.53 28.07
CA GLN A 69 9.08 -24.24 28.55
C GLN A 69 9.16 -23.17 27.47
N PHE A 70 10.26 -23.13 26.71
CA PHE A 70 10.40 -22.25 25.55
C PHE A 70 9.31 -22.51 24.51
N PHE A 71 9.12 -23.76 24.08
CA PHE A 71 8.07 -24.12 23.11
C PHE A 71 6.68 -23.73 23.61
N ARG A 72 6.36 -23.99 24.89
CA ARG A 72 5.07 -23.59 25.48
C ARG A 72 4.89 -22.08 25.56
N TYR A 73 5.96 -21.34 25.84
CA TYR A 73 5.89 -19.89 25.97
C TYR A 73 5.65 -19.20 24.61
N TYR A 74 6.20 -19.76 23.54
CA TYR A 74 6.05 -19.26 22.17
C TYR A 74 4.98 -19.99 21.35
N ASP A 75 4.10 -20.77 22.00
CA ASP A 75 3.04 -21.57 21.37
C ASP A 75 3.54 -22.47 20.22
N MET A 76 4.78 -22.96 20.32
CA MET A 76 5.36 -23.84 19.31
C MET A 76 4.95 -25.29 19.50
N SER A 77 4.60 -25.97 18.41
CA SER A 77 4.25 -27.39 18.47
C SER A 77 5.47 -28.26 18.74
N THR A 78 5.32 -29.20 19.67
CA THR A 78 6.29 -30.30 19.89
C THR A 78 5.85 -31.59 19.20
N GLU A 79 4.69 -31.57 18.54
CA GLU A 79 4.11 -32.75 17.91
C GLU A 79 4.96 -33.20 16.72
N GLY A 80 5.23 -34.50 16.62
CA GLY A 80 6.09 -35.05 15.59
C GLY A 80 7.60 -34.83 15.78
N LEU A 81 8.02 -34.12 16.84
CA LEU A 81 9.44 -33.93 17.17
C LEU A 81 9.89 -34.90 18.26
N THR A 82 11.08 -35.49 18.08
CA THR A 82 11.73 -36.24 19.16
C THR A 82 12.38 -35.29 20.18
N ARG A 83 12.67 -35.79 21.38
CA ARG A 83 13.41 -35.07 22.44
C ARG A 83 14.72 -34.44 21.94
N GLY A 84 15.42 -35.11 21.03
CA GLY A 84 16.66 -34.59 20.43
C GLY A 84 16.40 -33.41 19.49
N GLU A 85 15.29 -33.45 18.75
CA GLU A 85 14.91 -32.43 17.78
C GLU A 85 14.36 -31.18 18.46
N ILE A 86 13.58 -31.33 19.54
CA ILE A 86 13.09 -30.21 20.35
C ILE A 86 14.27 -29.38 20.89
N LYS A 87 15.31 -30.05 21.41
CA LYS A 87 16.53 -29.36 21.88
C LYS A 87 17.35 -28.77 20.74
N ALA A 88 17.40 -29.43 19.59
CA ALA A 88 18.10 -28.93 18.42
C ALA A 88 17.47 -27.62 17.94
N VAL A 89 16.14 -27.60 17.76
CA VAL A 89 15.37 -26.39 17.40
C VAL A 89 15.54 -25.31 18.46
N TYR A 90 15.39 -25.65 19.75
CA TYR A 90 15.61 -24.69 20.85
C TYR A 90 17.00 -24.04 20.80
N ARG A 91 18.07 -24.83 20.60
CA ARG A 91 19.43 -24.29 20.46
C ARG A 91 19.57 -23.44 19.20
N ASP A 92 19.05 -23.93 18.08
CA ASP A 92 19.16 -23.28 16.79
C ASP A 92 18.55 -21.86 16.83
N ILE A 93 17.40 -21.72 17.50
CA ILE A 93 16.73 -20.43 17.73
C ILE A 93 17.49 -19.58 18.77
N THR A 94 17.77 -20.13 19.96
CA THR A 94 18.40 -19.35 21.05
C THR A 94 19.84 -18.92 20.78
N THR A 95 20.54 -19.61 19.87
CA THR A 95 21.88 -19.25 19.40
C THR A 95 21.89 -18.46 18.10
N LYS A 96 20.69 -18.18 17.54
CA LYS A 96 20.50 -17.51 16.26
C LYS A 96 21.27 -18.16 15.10
N SER A 97 21.38 -19.49 15.07
CA SER A 97 22.20 -20.21 14.07
C SER A 97 21.43 -20.76 12.87
N PHE A 98 20.11 -21.03 13.01
CA PHE A 98 19.18 -21.43 11.92
C PHE A 98 19.73 -22.49 10.96
N SER A 99 20.54 -23.39 11.49
CA SER A 99 21.30 -24.42 10.77
C SER A 99 20.60 -25.78 10.76
N TYR A 100 19.55 -25.93 11.57
CA TYR A 100 18.81 -27.16 11.72
C TYR A 100 17.55 -27.14 10.86
N SER A 101 17.47 -28.05 9.89
CA SER A 101 16.46 -28.01 8.81
C SER A 101 14.99 -28.07 9.28
N LYS A 102 14.71 -28.59 10.48
CA LYS A 102 13.35 -28.61 11.05
C LYS A 102 12.98 -27.33 11.81
N THR A 103 13.94 -26.45 12.07
CA THR A 103 13.70 -25.18 12.77
C THR A 103 12.72 -24.31 11.99
N ALA A 104 12.87 -24.22 10.66
CA ALA A 104 11.96 -23.50 9.78
C ALA A 104 10.53 -24.07 9.83
N GLU A 105 10.38 -25.39 9.70
CA GLU A 105 9.07 -26.06 9.78
C GLU A 105 8.35 -25.79 11.11
N VAL A 106 9.09 -25.86 12.22
CA VAL A 106 8.53 -25.60 13.55
C VAL A 106 8.12 -24.14 13.69
N ILE A 107 8.98 -23.19 13.32
CA ILE A 107 8.65 -21.75 13.36
C ILE A 107 7.41 -21.47 12.52
N GLN A 108 7.36 -21.96 11.28
CA GLN A 108 6.24 -21.73 10.36
C GLN A 108 4.94 -22.33 10.89
N SER A 109 4.97 -23.50 11.53
CA SER A 109 3.78 -24.11 12.15
C SER A 109 3.32 -23.42 13.45
N SER A 110 4.19 -22.61 14.06
CA SER A 110 3.95 -21.93 15.34
C SER A 110 3.49 -20.49 15.14
N ILE A 111 3.76 -19.94 13.97
CA ILE A 111 3.15 -18.71 13.47
C ILE A 111 1.71 -19.07 13.07
N SER A 112 0.72 -18.29 13.54
CA SER A 112 -0.70 -18.56 13.24
C SER A 112 -0.89 -18.69 11.73
N PRO A 113 -1.76 -19.57 11.22
CA PRO A 113 -2.17 -19.53 9.81
C PRO A 113 -2.75 -18.16 9.39
N ASP A 114 -3.14 -17.33 10.36
CA ASP A 114 -3.62 -15.95 10.16
C ASP A 114 -2.50 -14.89 10.21
N THR A 115 -1.25 -15.27 10.47
CA THR A 115 -0.14 -14.32 10.45
C THR A 115 0.36 -14.17 9.02
N VAL A 116 0.04 -13.03 8.44
CA VAL A 116 0.54 -12.58 7.13
C VAL A 116 2.03 -12.26 7.26
N GLY A 117 2.86 -12.82 6.37
CA GLY A 117 4.30 -12.50 6.32
C GLY A 117 4.51 -11.03 5.97
N GLY A 118 5.44 -10.36 6.65
CA GLY A 118 5.61 -8.92 6.55
C GLY A 118 7.07 -8.50 6.46
N TYR A 119 7.40 -7.65 5.49
CA TYR A 119 8.74 -7.11 5.29
C TYR A 119 8.76 -5.61 5.58
N GLU A 120 9.44 -5.22 6.67
CA GLU A 120 9.78 -3.81 6.87
C GLU A 120 10.95 -3.46 5.96
N ILE A 121 10.75 -2.50 5.05
CA ILE A 121 11.81 -2.00 4.18
C ILE A 121 12.46 -0.81 4.89
N PRO A 122 13.76 -0.88 5.24
CA PRO A 122 14.46 0.27 5.78
C PRO A 122 14.52 1.38 4.74
N GLN A 123 14.14 2.60 5.15
CA GLN A 123 14.27 3.80 4.34
C GLN A 123 15.06 4.83 5.12
N GLU A 124 15.91 5.58 4.41
CA GLU A 124 16.68 6.66 5.00
C GLU A 124 15.73 7.77 5.52
N ASP A 125 16.06 8.32 6.68
CA ASP A 125 15.39 9.52 7.16
C ASP A 125 15.75 10.72 6.26
N PRO A 126 14.84 11.71 6.14
CA PRO A 126 15.13 12.91 5.37
C PRO A 126 16.40 13.61 5.84
N THR A 127 17.28 13.97 4.91
CA THR A 127 18.55 14.62 5.25
C THR A 127 18.39 16.14 5.36
N PRO A 128 19.31 16.84 6.05
CA PRO A 128 19.33 18.31 6.04
C PRO A 128 19.40 18.90 4.62
N GLU A 129 20.09 18.24 3.69
CA GLU A 129 20.17 18.65 2.28
C GLU A 129 18.82 18.52 1.57
N ASP A 130 18.03 17.48 1.88
CA ASP A 130 16.66 17.33 1.35
C ASP A 130 15.77 18.49 1.80
N VAL A 131 15.85 18.81 3.09
CA VAL A 131 15.12 19.94 3.66
C VAL A 131 15.59 21.25 3.05
N GLU A 132 16.90 21.47 2.92
CA GLU A 132 17.47 22.66 2.29
C GLU A 132 17.03 22.82 0.83
N ALA A 133 16.99 21.73 0.06
CA ALA A 133 16.53 21.73 -1.34
C ALA A 133 15.07 22.19 -1.44
N LEU A 134 14.19 21.66 -0.58
CA LEU A 134 12.78 22.08 -0.51
C LEU A 134 12.63 23.55 -0.10
N TRP A 135 13.41 24.01 0.87
CA TRP A 135 13.40 25.41 1.30
C TRP A 135 13.88 26.35 0.20
N ASN A 136 14.91 25.96 -0.55
CA ASN A 136 15.41 26.73 -1.69
C ASN A 136 14.37 26.81 -2.81
N GLN A 137 13.69 25.70 -3.11
CA GLN A 137 12.58 25.68 -4.09
C GLN A 137 11.44 26.60 -3.65
N LYS A 138 11.07 26.58 -2.37
CA LYS A 138 10.04 27.46 -1.81
C LYS A 138 10.40 28.95 -1.92
N ASN A 139 11.65 29.29 -1.58
CA ASN A 139 12.13 30.67 -1.66
C ASN A 139 12.16 31.20 -3.10
N PHE A 140 12.38 30.33 -4.08
CA PHE A 140 12.45 30.71 -5.49
C PHE A 140 11.07 30.86 -6.14
N THR A 141 10.12 29.97 -5.81
CA THR A 141 8.78 29.92 -6.43
C THR A 141 7.72 30.70 -5.65
N GLY A 142 7.97 31.01 -4.37
CA GLY A 142 6.98 31.62 -3.48
C GLY A 142 5.85 30.65 -3.07
N GLN A 143 5.93 29.38 -3.46
CA GLN A 143 4.99 28.31 -3.14
C GLN A 143 5.74 27.17 -2.46
N PHE A 144 5.05 26.26 -1.77
CA PHE A 144 5.70 25.01 -1.36
C PHE A 144 6.12 24.23 -2.61
N ALA A 145 7.06 23.29 -2.47
CA ALA A 145 7.41 22.39 -3.56
C ALA A 145 6.10 21.74 -4.07
N GLY A 146 5.64 22.17 -5.24
CA GLY A 146 4.53 21.54 -5.93
C GLY A 146 4.99 20.20 -6.49
N ASP A 147 4.04 19.39 -6.93
CA ASP A 147 4.34 18.05 -7.42
C ASP A 147 5.38 18.12 -8.55
N THR A 148 6.58 17.62 -8.31
CA THR A 148 7.62 17.50 -9.34
C THR A 148 7.53 16.10 -9.90
N GLN A 149 7.27 15.97 -11.21
CA GLN A 149 7.15 14.67 -11.87
C GLN A 149 8.28 14.46 -12.87
N THR A 150 8.84 13.26 -12.89
CA THR A 150 9.87 12.83 -13.82
C THR A 150 9.27 11.93 -14.91
N GLY A 151 9.87 11.96 -16.10
CA GLY A 151 9.36 11.17 -17.23
C GLY A 151 8.01 11.66 -17.74
N VAL A 152 7.35 10.79 -18.51
CA VAL A 152 6.11 11.13 -19.22
C VAL A 152 4.91 11.16 -18.27
N HIS A 153 4.20 12.28 -18.23
CA HIS A 153 3.01 12.45 -17.41
C HIS A 153 1.99 13.39 -18.06
N TYR A 154 0.78 13.41 -17.50
CA TYR A 154 -0.34 14.22 -17.98
C TYR A 154 -0.81 15.18 -16.89
N LEU A 155 -1.07 16.43 -17.28
CA LEU A 155 -1.68 17.44 -16.43
C LEU A 155 -2.92 17.99 -17.11
N TYR A 156 -3.83 18.53 -16.31
CA TYR A 156 -5.00 19.22 -16.81
C TYR A 156 -5.22 20.54 -16.08
N ARG A 157 -5.76 21.50 -16.82
CA ARG A 157 -6.13 22.82 -16.28
C ARG A 157 -7.41 23.32 -16.92
N ALA A 158 -8.12 24.18 -16.21
CA ALA A 158 -9.31 24.86 -16.71
C ALA A 158 -9.05 26.37 -16.80
N GLU A 159 -9.51 26.98 -17.88
CA GLU A 159 -9.58 28.43 -18.06
C GLU A 159 -11.02 28.89 -17.87
N TYR A 160 -11.17 30.07 -17.27
CA TYR A 160 -12.45 30.73 -17.02
C TYR A 160 -12.42 32.12 -17.64
N LYS A 161 -13.60 32.62 -18.04
CA LYS A 161 -13.76 33.95 -18.62
C LYS A 161 -14.90 34.70 -17.94
N GLU A 162 -14.81 36.01 -17.87
CA GLU A 162 -15.88 36.86 -17.34
C GLU A 162 -17.13 36.74 -18.23
N ASP A 163 -18.27 36.38 -17.64
CA ASP A 163 -19.57 36.47 -18.29
C ASP A 163 -20.25 37.81 -17.91
N PRO A 164 -20.40 38.76 -18.85
CA PRO A 164 -20.96 40.08 -18.54
C PRO A 164 -22.43 40.05 -18.10
N SER A 165 -23.16 38.98 -18.40
CA SER A 165 -24.57 38.83 -18.04
C SER A 165 -24.76 38.27 -16.64
N LEU A 166 -23.85 37.38 -16.21
CA LEU A 166 -23.86 36.78 -14.88
C LEU A 166 -23.04 37.59 -13.85
N GLY A 167 -22.06 38.36 -14.32
CA GLY A 167 -21.20 39.22 -13.48
C GLY A 167 -20.13 38.45 -12.71
N PHE A 168 -19.80 37.22 -13.13
CA PHE A 168 -18.73 36.40 -12.57
C PHE A 168 -18.08 35.55 -13.68
N GLU A 169 -16.96 34.89 -13.35
CA GLU A 169 -16.22 34.04 -14.29
C GLU A 169 -16.92 32.69 -14.48
N VAL A 170 -17.07 32.27 -15.74
CA VAL A 170 -17.62 30.96 -16.14
C VAL A 170 -16.56 30.16 -16.88
N PHE A 171 -16.68 28.83 -16.85
CA PHE A 171 -15.78 27.95 -17.59
C PHE A 171 -15.72 28.31 -19.08
N ASP A 172 -14.50 28.31 -19.63
CA ASP A 172 -14.24 28.55 -21.04
C ASP A 172 -13.75 27.28 -21.74
N THR A 173 -12.66 26.70 -21.25
CA THR A 173 -12.10 25.47 -21.81
C THR A 173 -11.21 24.76 -20.79
N SER A 174 -11.11 23.44 -20.90
CA SER A 174 -10.02 22.69 -20.28
C SER A 174 -8.90 22.44 -21.28
N TYR A 175 -7.72 22.11 -20.77
CA TYR A 175 -6.59 21.60 -21.55
C TYR A 175 -6.08 20.33 -20.92
N ILE A 176 -5.76 19.34 -21.75
CA ILE A 176 -4.95 18.19 -21.38
C ILE A 176 -3.58 18.40 -21.95
N GLU A 177 -2.57 18.26 -21.11
CA GLU A 177 -1.19 18.53 -21.45
C GLU A 177 -0.34 17.30 -21.15
N LYS A 178 0.54 16.95 -22.08
CA LYS A 178 1.52 15.89 -21.89
C LYS A 178 2.88 16.50 -21.71
N TYR A 179 3.60 16.04 -20.70
CA TYR A 179 4.94 16.47 -20.36
C TYR A 179 5.93 15.30 -20.40
N ASP A 180 7.20 15.60 -20.56
CA ASP A 180 8.33 14.73 -20.22
C ASP A 180 9.26 15.51 -19.28
N GLY A 181 9.18 15.20 -17.98
CA GLY A 181 9.67 16.07 -16.91
C GLY A 181 9.02 17.47 -17.03
N GLU A 182 9.81 18.54 -16.99
CA GLU A 182 9.29 19.90 -17.13
C GLU A 182 8.97 20.30 -18.60
N THR A 183 9.23 19.42 -19.56
CA THR A 183 9.08 19.76 -21.00
C THR A 183 7.68 19.46 -21.47
N LEU A 184 6.90 20.50 -21.78
CA LEU A 184 5.60 20.36 -22.46
C LEU A 184 5.80 19.75 -23.86
N LEU A 185 5.21 18.58 -24.09
CA LEU A 185 5.22 17.90 -25.38
C LEU A 185 4.05 18.35 -26.26
N TRP A 186 2.83 18.38 -25.70
CA TRP A 186 1.64 18.88 -26.38
C TRP A 186 0.57 19.35 -25.40
N SER A 187 -0.35 20.18 -25.89
CA SER A 187 -1.52 20.69 -25.17
C SER A 187 -2.74 20.61 -26.08
N VAL A 188 -3.81 19.95 -25.62
CA VAL A 188 -5.05 19.72 -26.37
C VAL A 188 -6.20 20.40 -25.65
N PRO A 189 -6.91 21.36 -26.29
CA PRO A 189 -8.08 21.98 -25.69
C PRO A 189 -9.29 21.05 -25.72
N VAL A 190 -10.03 21.02 -24.62
CA VAL A 190 -11.28 20.28 -24.40
C VAL A 190 -12.33 21.26 -23.89
N PRO A 191 -13.06 21.95 -24.79
CA PRO A 191 -14.01 23.00 -24.41
C PRO A 191 -15.37 22.47 -23.94
N GLU A 192 -15.65 21.18 -24.09
CA GLU A 192 -16.97 20.62 -23.78
C GLU A 192 -17.26 20.45 -22.29
N PHE A 193 -16.22 20.23 -21.48
CA PHE A 193 -16.37 19.90 -20.06
C PHE A 193 -15.14 20.34 -19.26
N ARG A 194 -15.37 20.62 -17.98
CA ARG A 194 -14.30 20.85 -17.02
C ARG A 194 -13.68 19.51 -16.68
N VAL A 195 -12.42 19.32 -17.04
CA VAL A 195 -11.66 18.10 -16.73
C VAL A 195 -11.42 18.04 -15.23
N GLU A 196 -11.71 16.88 -14.64
CA GLU A 196 -11.53 16.59 -13.21
C GLU A 196 -10.52 15.47 -12.96
N GLY A 197 -10.21 14.66 -13.98
CA GLY A 197 -9.21 13.61 -13.91
C GLY A 197 -8.85 13.05 -15.28
N CYS A 198 -7.86 12.16 -15.31
CA CYS A 198 -7.49 11.41 -16.49
C CYS A 198 -6.82 10.08 -16.13
N SER A 199 -7.04 9.07 -16.97
CA SER A 199 -6.37 7.76 -16.84
C SER A 199 -5.47 7.53 -18.05
N THR A 200 -4.23 7.12 -17.80
CA THR A 200 -3.29 6.70 -18.86
C THR A 200 -3.75 5.36 -19.44
N VAL A 201 -3.70 5.25 -20.77
CA VAL A 201 -4.02 4.02 -21.51
C VAL A 201 -2.92 3.72 -22.51
N SER A 202 -2.87 2.49 -23.01
CA SER A 202 -1.77 1.98 -23.84
C SER A 202 -1.39 2.87 -25.04
N ASP A 203 -2.36 3.55 -25.63
CA ASP A 203 -2.20 4.40 -26.81
C ASP A 203 -2.48 5.90 -26.54
N GLY A 204 -2.45 6.34 -25.27
CA GLY A 204 -2.55 7.77 -24.92
C GLY A 204 -3.19 8.01 -23.57
N VAL A 205 -4.21 8.87 -23.53
CA VAL A 205 -4.89 9.26 -22.29
C VAL A 205 -6.40 9.40 -22.51
N ILE A 206 -7.19 9.02 -21.52
CA ILE A 206 -8.62 9.35 -21.45
C ILE A 206 -8.80 10.38 -20.35
N ALA A 207 -9.13 11.60 -20.76
CA ALA A 207 -9.52 12.66 -19.83
C ALA A 207 -11.02 12.59 -19.56
N TYR A 208 -11.42 12.85 -18.32
CA TYR A 208 -12.82 12.84 -17.92
C TYR A 208 -13.13 13.96 -16.93
N GLY A 209 -14.41 14.29 -16.84
CA GLY A 209 -14.88 15.37 -15.99
C GLY A 209 -16.37 15.60 -16.20
N VAL A 210 -16.81 16.84 -15.96
CA VAL A 210 -18.23 17.15 -15.91
C VAL A 210 -18.55 18.44 -16.67
N THR A 211 -19.81 18.56 -17.06
CA THR A 211 -20.36 19.82 -17.54
C THR A 211 -20.21 20.87 -16.42
N ASP A 212 -19.57 22.00 -16.71
CA ASP A 212 -19.42 23.05 -15.71
C ASP A 212 -20.78 23.70 -15.43
N THR A 213 -21.17 23.71 -14.15
CA THR A 213 -22.42 24.30 -13.68
C THR A 213 -22.12 25.41 -12.68
N TRP A 214 -22.84 26.53 -12.75
CA TRP A 214 -22.76 27.62 -11.77
C TRP A 214 -23.92 27.60 -10.77
N SER A 215 -24.80 26.61 -10.86
CA SER A 215 -25.93 26.42 -9.95
C SER A 215 -26.22 24.94 -9.73
N SER A 216 -26.52 24.57 -8.48
CA SER A 216 -26.91 23.20 -8.09
C SER A 216 -28.29 22.77 -8.60
N THR A 217 -28.94 23.57 -9.43
CA THR A 217 -30.21 23.22 -10.09
C THR A 217 -30.01 22.89 -11.57
N GLN A 218 -28.76 22.96 -12.06
CA GLN A 218 -28.41 22.57 -13.42
C GLN A 218 -27.93 21.13 -13.39
N ASP A 219 -28.39 20.33 -14.35
CA ASP A 219 -27.88 18.98 -14.53
C ASP A 219 -26.38 19.02 -14.85
N SER A 220 -25.62 18.13 -14.23
CA SER A 220 -24.20 17.93 -14.46
C SER A 220 -23.97 16.57 -15.11
N TYR A 221 -23.60 16.59 -16.40
CA TYR A 221 -23.32 15.37 -17.15
C TYR A 221 -21.83 15.06 -17.10
N ALA A 222 -21.49 13.79 -16.90
CA ALA A 222 -20.13 13.30 -17.06
C ALA A 222 -19.71 13.26 -18.53
N TRP A 223 -18.44 13.53 -18.79
CA TRP A 223 -17.84 13.52 -20.11
C TRP A 223 -16.49 12.82 -20.10
N MET A 224 -16.10 12.32 -21.26
CA MET A 224 -14.77 11.79 -21.52
C MET A 224 -14.26 12.15 -22.91
N ALA A 225 -12.94 12.25 -23.03
CA ALA A 225 -12.23 12.52 -24.28
C ALA A 225 -10.98 11.65 -24.37
N LYS A 226 -10.83 10.92 -25.49
CA LYS A 226 -9.63 10.14 -25.79
C LYS A 226 -8.68 10.96 -26.62
N ILE A 227 -7.43 11.03 -26.17
CA ILE A 227 -6.33 11.69 -26.85
C ILE A 227 -5.23 10.64 -27.07
N ASP A 228 -4.66 10.59 -28.26
CA ASP A 228 -3.55 9.67 -28.55
C ASP A 228 -2.20 10.17 -28.01
N THR A 229 -1.16 9.36 -28.15
CA THR A 229 0.19 9.71 -27.68
C THR A 229 0.79 10.94 -28.35
N ASP A 230 0.30 11.31 -29.54
CA ASP A 230 0.77 12.42 -30.37
C ASP A 230 -0.06 13.71 -30.15
N GLY A 231 -1.07 13.66 -29.27
CA GLY A 231 -1.90 14.81 -28.93
C GLY A 231 -3.06 15.02 -29.91
N GLN A 232 -3.51 14.00 -30.63
CA GLN A 232 -4.72 14.06 -31.43
C GLN A 232 -5.94 13.62 -30.63
N LEU A 233 -6.98 14.45 -30.63
CA LEU A 233 -8.28 14.09 -30.09
C LEU A 233 -8.94 13.05 -31.00
N ILE A 234 -9.13 11.84 -30.49
CA ILE A 234 -9.67 10.70 -31.25
C ILE A 234 -11.20 10.69 -31.19
N TRP A 235 -11.76 10.77 -29.98
CA TRP A 235 -13.21 10.84 -29.76
C TRP A 235 -13.54 11.54 -28.45
N LYS A 236 -14.82 11.88 -28.30
CA LYS A 236 -15.42 12.44 -27.07
C LYS A 236 -16.81 11.86 -26.85
N GLN A 237 -17.18 11.65 -25.60
CA GLN A 237 -18.48 11.12 -25.22
C GLN A 237 -19.03 11.85 -24.00
N MET A 238 -20.34 12.14 -24.04
CA MET A 238 -21.11 12.52 -22.88
C MET A 238 -21.82 11.28 -22.36
N LEU A 239 -21.68 10.97 -21.08
CA LEU A 239 -22.45 9.93 -20.44
C LEU A 239 -23.89 10.44 -20.28
N ASN A 240 -24.82 9.69 -20.84
CA ASN A 240 -26.25 9.99 -20.73
C ASN A 240 -26.96 8.80 -20.09
N HIS A 241 -26.59 8.52 -18.84
CA HIS A 241 -27.11 7.37 -18.12
C HIS A 241 -28.46 7.64 -17.44
N GLY A 242 -28.98 8.87 -17.54
CA GLY A 242 -30.30 9.27 -17.06
C GLY A 242 -30.32 9.85 -15.64
N PHE A 243 -29.19 10.39 -15.18
CA PHE A 243 -29.05 11.06 -13.88
C PHE A 243 -29.09 12.59 -14.04
N GLU A 244 -29.45 13.29 -12.96
CA GLU A 244 -29.35 14.76 -12.90
C GLU A 244 -27.90 15.16 -12.65
N ASP A 245 -27.18 14.38 -11.83
CA ASP A 245 -25.77 14.55 -11.56
C ASP A 245 -25.00 13.25 -11.79
N GLU A 246 -24.02 13.26 -12.69
CA GLU A 246 -23.11 12.13 -12.90
C GLU A 246 -21.66 12.57 -12.96
N SER A 247 -20.78 11.84 -12.27
CA SER A 247 -19.33 12.01 -12.35
C SER A 247 -18.61 10.68 -12.60
N ILE A 248 -17.54 10.72 -13.39
CA ILE A 248 -16.64 9.58 -13.58
C ILE A 248 -15.63 9.59 -12.44
N ALA A 249 -15.42 8.42 -11.83
CA ALA A 249 -14.38 8.23 -10.83
C ALA A 249 -13.10 7.68 -11.46
N GLU A 250 -13.22 6.64 -12.29
CA GLU A 250 -12.06 5.92 -12.83
C GLU A 250 -12.34 5.34 -14.22
N VAL A 251 -11.29 5.25 -15.04
CA VAL A 251 -11.33 4.63 -16.37
C VAL A 251 -10.26 3.53 -16.44
N VAL A 252 -10.71 2.30 -16.65
CA VAL A 252 -9.82 1.12 -16.72
C VAL A 252 -9.79 0.56 -18.15
N GLU A 253 -8.60 0.42 -18.71
CA GLU A 253 -8.39 -0.26 -19.99
C GLU A 253 -8.48 -1.79 -19.82
N ASN A 254 -9.31 -2.42 -20.65
CA ASN A 254 -9.47 -3.85 -20.70
C ASN A 254 -8.38 -4.51 -21.55
N ALA A 255 -8.18 -5.82 -21.37
CA ALA A 255 -7.16 -6.58 -22.11
C ALA A 255 -7.34 -6.58 -23.64
N ASP A 256 -8.56 -6.31 -24.12
CA ASP A 256 -8.91 -6.24 -25.53
C ASP A 256 -8.85 -4.81 -26.11
N GLY A 257 -8.41 -3.83 -25.31
CA GLY A 257 -8.35 -2.41 -25.69
C GLY A 257 -9.69 -1.67 -25.58
N SER A 258 -10.74 -2.30 -25.06
CA SER A 258 -11.97 -1.60 -24.65
C SER A 258 -11.78 -0.91 -23.31
N TYR A 259 -12.73 -0.07 -22.90
CA TYR A 259 -12.64 0.73 -21.68
C TYR A 259 -13.83 0.50 -20.76
N ALA A 260 -13.55 0.25 -19.48
CA ALA A 260 -14.53 0.24 -18.42
C ALA A 260 -14.54 1.61 -17.72
N ILE A 261 -15.72 2.21 -17.65
CA ILE A 261 -15.94 3.52 -17.02
C ILE A 261 -16.75 3.31 -15.75
N PHE A 262 -16.14 3.67 -14.62
CA PHE A 262 -16.78 3.67 -13.31
C PHE A 262 -17.29 5.06 -13.01
N SER A 263 -18.63 5.21 -12.98
CA SER A 263 -19.26 6.50 -12.70
C SER A 263 -20.27 6.40 -11.56
N ARG A 264 -20.59 7.56 -11.00
CA ARG A 264 -21.51 7.71 -9.89
C ARG A 264 -22.64 8.64 -10.29
N GLY A 265 -23.87 8.11 -10.31
CA GLY A 265 -25.10 8.85 -10.60
C GLY A 265 -25.85 9.23 -9.33
N ASP A 266 -26.30 10.49 -9.26
CA ASP A 266 -27.10 11.10 -8.19
C ASP A 266 -26.58 10.75 -6.78
N LEU A 267 -25.25 10.70 -6.64
CA LEU A 267 -24.52 10.33 -5.42
C LEU A 267 -24.85 8.94 -4.82
N THR A 268 -25.69 8.12 -5.45
CA THR A 268 -26.24 6.92 -4.82
C THR A 268 -26.15 5.67 -5.67
N THR A 269 -25.92 5.86 -6.98
CA THR A 269 -25.90 4.78 -7.95
C THR A 269 -24.49 4.59 -8.48
N PHE A 270 -23.95 3.39 -8.28
CA PHE A 270 -22.75 2.90 -8.95
C PHE A 270 -23.09 2.48 -10.37
N CYS A 271 -22.31 2.94 -11.34
CA CYS A 271 -22.45 2.56 -12.73
C CYS A 271 -21.15 1.98 -13.26
N LEU A 272 -21.25 0.86 -13.97
CA LEU A 272 -20.21 0.37 -14.85
C LEU A 272 -20.72 0.47 -16.29
N SER A 273 -20.02 1.20 -17.14
CA SER A 273 -20.31 1.25 -18.57
C SER A 273 -19.10 0.83 -19.37
N GLN A 274 -19.32 0.03 -20.42
CA GLN A 274 -18.25 -0.48 -21.28
C GLN A 274 -18.27 0.27 -22.60
N TYR A 275 -17.09 0.67 -23.08
CA TYR A 275 -16.91 1.37 -24.34
C TYR A 275 -15.90 0.64 -25.21
N SER A 276 -16.16 0.55 -26.51
CA SER A 276 -15.18 0.06 -27.47
C SER A 276 -14.00 1.03 -27.59
N ALA A 277 -12.91 0.56 -28.21
CA ALA A 277 -11.74 1.40 -28.50
C ALA A 277 -12.11 2.66 -29.32
N ASP A 278 -13.13 2.57 -30.17
CA ASP A 278 -13.65 3.68 -30.98
C ASP A 278 -14.59 4.64 -30.20
N GLY A 279 -14.80 4.39 -28.90
CA GLY A 279 -15.62 5.22 -28.02
C GLY A 279 -17.12 4.95 -28.12
N GLU A 280 -17.57 3.84 -28.72
CA GLU A 280 -18.98 3.46 -28.73
C GLU A 280 -19.36 2.70 -27.43
N GLN A 281 -20.41 3.15 -26.74
CA GLN A 281 -20.93 2.46 -25.56
C GLN A 281 -21.53 1.11 -25.94
N THR A 282 -21.03 0.03 -25.35
CA THR A 282 -21.45 -1.35 -25.61
C THR A 282 -22.39 -1.91 -24.54
N SER A 283 -22.20 -1.50 -23.28
CA SER A 283 -23.07 -1.92 -22.18
C SER A 283 -23.11 -0.88 -21.06
N ILE A 284 -24.12 -0.99 -20.19
CA ILE A 284 -24.20 -0.26 -18.94
C ILE A 284 -24.94 -1.06 -17.87
N SER A 285 -24.38 -1.09 -16.67
CA SER A 285 -25.02 -1.52 -15.44
C SER A 285 -25.27 -0.34 -14.51
N ARG A 286 -26.27 -0.47 -13.65
CA ARG A 286 -26.58 0.50 -12.59
C ARG A 286 -26.96 -0.26 -11.34
N THR A 287 -26.30 0.05 -10.23
CA THR A 287 -26.52 -0.59 -8.93
C THR A 287 -26.61 0.49 -7.87
N GLU A 288 -27.74 0.56 -7.17
CA GLU A 288 -27.88 1.46 -6.02
C GLU A 288 -27.03 0.94 -4.86
N ILE A 289 -26.06 1.74 -4.42
CA ILE A 289 -25.15 1.40 -3.33
C ILE A 289 -25.25 2.37 -2.14
N GLY A 290 -26.08 3.41 -2.27
CA GLY A 290 -26.17 4.50 -1.30
C GLY A 290 -25.04 5.50 -1.45
N ASN A 291 -24.85 6.38 -0.47
CA ASN A 291 -23.92 7.51 -0.54
C ASN A 291 -22.44 7.07 -0.38
N TYR A 292 -21.95 6.21 -1.26
CA TYR A 292 -20.54 5.81 -1.34
C TYR A 292 -19.90 6.43 -2.58
N GLY A 293 -18.73 7.02 -2.40
CA GLY A 293 -17.85 7.38 -3.50
C GLY A 293 -17.14 6.14 -4.06
N ILE A 294 -16.71 6.25 -5.31
CA ILE A 294 -15.80 5.30 -5.95
C ILE A 294 -14.44 5.98 -5.89
N TRP A 295 -13.46 5.37 -5.24
CA TRP A 295 -12.16 6.02 -5.01
C TRP A 295 -11.02 5.43 -5.83
N ASN A 296 -11.09 4.14 -6.13
CA ASN A 296 -10.13 3.45 -6.98
C ASN A 296 -10.83 2.29 -7.71
N ALA A 297 -10.34 1.93 -8.89
CA ALA A 297 -10.75 0.72 -9.60
C ALA A 297 -9.60 0.11 -10.38
N ALA A 298 -9.52 -1.22 -10.42
CA ALA A 298 -8.52 -1.94 -11.20
C ALA A 298 -9.10 -3.22 -11.79
N ARG A 299 -8.49 -3.68 -12.89
CA ARG A 299 -8.84 -4.97 -13.52
C ARG A 299 -8.48 -6.12 -12.57
N LEU A 300 -9.31 -7.17 -12.53
CA LEU A 300 -9.00 -8.42 -11.84
C LEU A 300 -9.57 -9.61 -12.59
N GLY A 301 -8.70 -10.38 -13.25
CA GLY A 301 -9.13 -11.54 -14.05
C GLY A 301 -10.16 -11.15 -15.11
N ASN A 302 -11.38 -11.68 -14.99
CA ASN A 302 -12.50 -11.37 -15.89
C ASN A 302 -13.49 -10.37 -15.28
N GLY A 303 -12.99 -9.37 -14.57
CA GLY A 303 -13.80 -8.35 -13.91
C GLY A 303 -12.90 -7.29 -13.30
N TYR A 304 -13.35 -6.74 -12.19
CA TYR A 304 -12.73 -5.59 -11.55
C TYR A 304 -12.77 -5.70 -10.03
N ILE A 305 -11.86 -4.98 -9.40
CA ILE A 305 -11.94 -4.58 -8.00
C ILE A 305 -12.18 -3.08 -7.94
N VAL A 306 -13.03 -2.66 -7.00
CA VAL A 306 -13.40 -1.26 -6.85
C VAL A 306 -13.41 -0.91 -5.36
N GLN A 307 -12.77 0.19 -5.00
CA GLN A 307 -12.85 0.77 -3.66
C GLN A 307 -14.08 1.67 -3.55
N LEU A 308 -14.96 1.34 -2.61
CA LEU A 308 -16.13 2.14 -2.26
C LEU A 308 -15.89 2.79 -0.91
N GLY A 309 -15.89 4.12 -0.87
CA GLY A 309 -15.57 4.87 0.33
C GLY A 309 -16.70 5.79 0.78
N ASN A 310 -16.80 6.02 2.09
CA ASN A 310 -17.72 6.98 2.67
C ASN A 310 -17.08 7.66 3.88
N VAL A 311 -16.68 8.92 3.67
CA VAL A 311 -16.04 9.76 4.70
C VAL A 311 -16.94 9.96 5.92
N LEU A 312 -18.26 10.10 5.73
CA LEU A 312 -19.22 10.31 6.83
C LEU A 312 -19.38 9.07 7.72
N LEU A 313 -19.14 7.88 7.17
CA LEU A 313 -19.19 6.61 7.88
C LEU A 313 -17.79 6.13 8.32
N ASN A 314 -16.74 6.92 8.06
CA ASN A 314 -15.33 6.53 8.26
C ASN A 314 -14.98 5.20 7.58
N GLU A 315 -15.62 4.90 6.44
CA GLU A 315 -15.38 3.69 5.66
C GLU A 315 -14.38 4.03 4.55
N HIS A 316 -13.12 3.66 4.75
CA HIS A 316 -12.03 3.97 3.81
C HIS A 316 -11.47 2.75 3.07
N ALA A 317 -11.85 1.54 3.46
CA ALA A 317 -11.17 0.32 3.02
C ALA A 317 -12.13 -0.78 2.56
N LYS A 318 -13.36 -0.42 2.16
CA LYS A 318 -14.30 -1.37 1.56
C LYS A 318 -14.00 -1.55 0.07
N ILE A 319 -13.69 -2.78 -0.30
CA ILE A 319 -13.47 -3.20 -1.67
C ILE A 319 -14.59 -4.13 -2.11
N VAL A 320 -15.03 -3.97 -3.36
CA VAL A 320 -16.00 -4.86 -3.99
C VAL A 320 -15.41 -5.49 -5.24
N LYS A 321 -15.83 -6.73 -5.52
CA LYS A 321 -15.55 -7.40 -6.79
C LYS A 321 -16.73 -7.18 -7.73
N VAL A 322 -16.44 -6.77 -8.94
CA VAL A 322 -17.42 -6.44 -9.96
C VAL A 322 -17.14 -7.29 -11.20
N ASP A 323 -18.13 -8.00 -11.72
CA ASP A 323 -17.97 -8.69 -12.99
C ASP A 323 -18.07 -7.73 -14.20
N TYR A 324 -17.76 -8.21 -15.41
CA TYR A 324 -17.85 -7.40 -16.64
C TYR A 324 -19.23 -6.79 -16.89
N GLU A 325 -20.27 -7.43 -16.34
CA GLU A 325 -21.67 -7.03 -16.50
C GLU A 325 -22.07 -5.98 -15.46
N GLY A 326 -21.14 -5.64 -14.56
CA GLY A 326 -21.29 -4.60 -13.56
C GLY A 326 -22.09 -5.05 -12.34
N THR A 327 -22.16 -6.36 -12.09
CA THR A 327 -22.74 -6.94 -10.89
C THR A 327 -21.68 -7.02 -9.81
N ILE A 328 -22.00 -6.53 -8.61
CA ILE A 328 -21.15 -6.73 -7.43
C ILE A 328 -21.30 -8.19 -6.99
N THR A 329 -20.23 -8.97 -7.12
CA THR A 329 -20.23 -10.41 -6.82
C THR A 329 -19.75 -10.74 -5.41
N ASP A 330 -18.92 -9.86 -4.84
CA ASP A 330 -18.33 -10.06 -3.51
C ASP A 330 -17.87 -8.73 -2.90
N SER A 331 -17.57 -8.72 -1.61
CA SER A 331 -17.01 -7.55 -0.91
C SER A 331 -16.14 -7.95 0.27
N PHE A 332 -15.06 -7.21 0.49
CA PHE A 332 -14.19 -7.34 1.64
C PHE A 332 -13.78 -5.97 2.16
N SER A 333 -13.47 -5.88 3.46
CA SER A 333 -12.99 -4.66 4.09
C SER A 333 -11.73 -4.95 4.89
N TYR A 334 -10.77 -4.03 4.85
CA TYR A 334 -9.55 -4.14 5.64
C TYR A 334 -9.68 -3.34 6.93
N SER A 335 -9.47 -3.99 8.06
CA SER A 335 -9.46 -3.35 9.37
C SER A 335 -8.41 -4.00 10.27
N GLY A 336 -7.78 -3.21 11.13
CA GLY A 336 -6.82 -3.68 12.13
C GLY A 336 -7.31 -3.43 13.54
N GLU A 337 -6.82 -4.18 14.52
CA GLU A 337 -7.09 -3.89 15.93
C GLU A 337 -6.45 -2.57 16.36
N ASP A 338 -5.23 -2.31 15.89
CA ASP A 338 -4.37 -1.24 16.38
C ASP A 338 -4.26 -0.04 15.41
N ALA A 339 -4.76 -0.17 14.18
CA ALA A 339 -4.59 0.84 13.13
C ALA A 339 -5.81 0.95 12.19
N TYR A 340 -6.02 2.15 11.66
CA TYR A 340 -6.84 2.43 10.49
C TYR A 340 -5.99 2.29 9.22
N TYR A 341 -6.57 1.74 8.17
CA TYR A 341 -5.92 1.57 6.87
C TYR A 341 -6.63 2.43 5.83
N TYR A 342 -5.84 3.13 5.03
CA TYR A 342 -6.29 3.95 3.93
C TYR A 342 -5.65 3.43 2.66
N ILE A 343 -6.47 3.00 1.70
CA ILE A 343 -5.98 2.53 0.40
C ILE A 343 -5.81 3.75 -0.49
N ALA A 344 -4.61 3.92 -1.03
CA ALA A 344 -4.23 4.98 -1.94
C ALA A 344 -4.40 4.54 -3.40
N ASP A 345 -4.01 3.31 -3.73
CA ASP A 345 -4.07 2.80 -5.10
C ASP A 345 -4.17 1.26 -5.13
N MET A 346 -4.54 0.68 -6.27
CA MET A 346 -4.68 -0.75 -6.49
C MET A 346 -4.36 -1.19 -7.91
N ILE A 347 -3.69 -2.33 -8.05
CA ILE A 347 -3.37 -2.92 -9.37
C ILE A 347 -3.42 -4.45 -9.32
N GLU A 348 -3.71 -5.07 -10.47
CA GLU A 348 -3.47 -6.50 -10.66
C GLU A 348 -2.07 -6.72 -11.20
N PHE A 349 -1.31 -7.59 -10.52
CA PHE A 349 0.03 -7.95 -10.93
C PHE A 349 0.28 -9.43 -10.67
N ASN A 350 0.66 -10.16 -11.73
CA ASN A 350 0.90 -11.60 -11.71
C ASN A 350 -0.26 -12.42 -11.10
N GLY A 351 -1.50 -12.01 -11.38
CA GLY A 351 -2.70 -12.68 -10.91
C GLY A 351 -3.06 -12.41 -9.44
N ASN A 352 -2.32 -11.58 -8.73
CA ASN A 352 -2.65 -11.12 -7.39
C ASN A 352 -3.16 -9.68 -7.41
N VAL A 353 -3.85 -9.29 -6.35
CA VAL A 353 -4.24 -7.89 -6.12
C VAL A 353 -3.19 -7.23 -5.25
N TYR A 354 -2.60 -6.15 -5.74
CA TYR A 354 -1.71 -5.31 -4.96
C TYR A 354 -2.46 -4.06 -4.53
N LEU A 355 -2.38 -3.73 -3.24
CA LEU A 355 -2.97 -2.52 -2.67
C LEU A 355 -1.86 -1.66 -2.08
N SER A 356 -1.72 -0.45 -2.59
CA SER A 356 -0.91 0.57 -1.96
C SER A 356 -1.78 1.28 -0.93
N ALA A 357 -1.29 1.31 0.30
CA ALA A 357 -2.04 1.81 1.44
C ALA A 357 -1.12 2.50 2.44
N TYR A 358 -1.71 3.10 3.46
CA TYR A 358 -0.99 3.51 4.64
C TYR A 358 -1.82 3.29 5.91
N ALA A 359 -1.11 3.06 7.01
CA ALA A 359 -1.66 2.80 8.32
C ALA A 359 -1.48 4.00 9.24
N VAL A 360 -2.52 4.28 10.04
CA VAL A 360 -2.53 5.29 11.11
C VAL A 360 -2.97 4.63 12.41
N PRO A 361 -2.31 4.90 13.56
CA PRO A 361 -2.71 4.33 14.85
C PRO A 361 -4.17 4.62 15.22
N LYS A 362 -4.86 3.62 15.76
CA LYS A 362 -6.18 3.81 16.38
C LYS A 362 -6.01 4.42 17.77
N LEU A 363 -6.78 5.48 18.03
CA LEU A 363 -6.88 6.10 19.34
C LEU A 363 -8.12 5.61 20.09
N ALA A 364 -8.13 5.80 21.40
CA ALA A 364 -9.33 5.58 22.20
C ALA A 364 -10.46 6.50 21.72
N ASP A 365 -11.72 6.05 21.84
CA ASP A 365 -12.89 6.72 21.24
C ASP A 365 -12.97 8.24 21.51
N GLU A 366 -12.58 8.68 22.70
CA GLU A 366 -12.59 10.10 23.10
C GLU A 366 -11.50 10.95 22.40
N GLU A 367 -10.46 10.30 21.87
CA GLU A 367 -9.28 10.93 21.24
C GLU A 367 -9.23 10.73 19.72
N GLN A 368 -10.17 9.97 19.13
CA GLN A 368 -10.14 9.55 17.72
C GLN A 368 -10.19 10.68 16.68
N SER A 369 -10.57 11.90 17.06
CA SER A 369 -10.58 13.04 16.16
C SER A 369 -10.20 14.32 16.88
N ALA A 370 -9.34 15.11 16.26
CA ALA A 370 -9.09 16.49 16.63
C ALA A 370 -9.79 17.42 15.63
N GLY A 371 -10.99 17.90 15.95
CA GLY A 371 -11.75 18.80 15.06
C GLY A 371 -12.15 18.17 13.71
N GLY A 372 -12.42 16.86 13.67
CA GLY A 372 -12.72 16.12 12.45
C GLY A 372 -11.49 15.65 11.67
N ARG A 373 -10.28 15.85 12.20
CA ARG A 373 -9.04 15.30 11.65
C ARG A 373 -8.74 13.96 12.32
N TYR A 374 -9.05 12.86 11.64
CA TYR A 374 -8.88 11.50 12.16
C TYR A 374 -7.45 11.01 11.99
N GLU A 375 -6.85 11.20 10.80
CA GLU A 375 -5.52 10.66 10.47
C GLU A 375 -4.39 11.27 11.32
N ILE A 376 -4.51 12.53 11.72
CA ILE A 376 -3.49 13.25 12.52
C ILE A 376 -3.96 13.56 13.94
N ALA A 377 -5.05 12.92 14.41
CA ALA A 377 -5.64 13.19 15.72
C ALA A 377 -4.62 13.06 16.85
N ALA A 378 -3.75 12.04 16.80
CA ALA A 378 -2.76 11.78 17.85
C ALA A 378 -1.79 12.95 18.03
N VAL A 379 -1.27 13.44 16.89
CA VAL A 379 -0.34 14.58 16.85
C VAL A 379 -1.06 15.84 17.33
N LEU A 380 -2.27 16.10 16.82
CA LEU A 380 -3.01 17.31 17.17
C LEU A 380 -3.45 17.35 18.64
N ASN A 381 -3.95 16.23 19.18
CA ASN A 381 -4.31 16.13 20.60
C ASN A 381 -3.10 16.42 21.48
N TYR A 382 -1.93 15.83 21.17
CA TYR A 382 -0.70 16.14 21.89
C TYR A 382 -0.38 17.64 21.86
N LEU A 383 -0.44 18.28 20.69
CA LEU A 383 -0.15 19.72 20.57
C LEU A 383 -1.13 20.55 21.41
N PHE A 384 -2.42 20.27 21.31
CA PHE A 384 -3.47 21.03 22.00
C PHE A 384 -3.46 20.81 23.50
N ASP A 385 -3.29 19.58 23.98
CA ASP A 385 -3.25 19.24 25.40
C ASP A 385 -2.04 19.87 26.10
N ASN A 386 -0.94 20.08 25.37
CA ASN A 386 0.26 20.74 25.86
C ASN A 386 0.28 22.26 25.58
N GLY A 387 -0.78 22.82 24.97
CA GLY A 387 -0.87 24.25 24.65
C GLY A 387 0.19 24.73 23.64
N ILE A 388 0.63 23.85 22.74
CA ILE A 388 1.63 24.12 21.71
C ILE A 388 0.92 24.72 20.50
N TRP A 389 1.14 26.02 20.27
CA TRP A 389 0.55 26.77 19.15
C TRP A 389 1.56 27.18 18.08
N ASP A 390 2.85 26.96 18.37
CA ASP A 390 3.97 27.20 17.48
C ASP A 390 4.96 26.05 17.69
N ILE A 391 5.34 25.38 16.60
CA ILE A 391 6.22 24.21 16.60
C ILE A 391 7.06 24.22 15.33
N SER A 392 8.35 23.95 15.47
CA SER A 392 9.26 23.91 14.34
C SER A 392 9.04 22.68 13.46
N SER A 393 9.43 22.75 12.18
CA SER A 393 9.42 21.56 11.30
C SER A 393 10.31 20.44 11.85
N GLU A 394 11.44 20.79 12.47
CA GLU A 394 12.40 19.83 13.05
C GLU A 394 11.77 19.02 14.19
N GLU A 395 10.87 19.62 14.98
CA GLU A 395 10.16 18.94 16.06
C GLU A 395 8.88 18.24 15.58
N LEU A 396 8.13 18.86 14.68
CA LEU A 396 6.85 18.34 14.20
C LEU A 396 7.03 17.14 13.26
N THR A 397 8.00 17.20 12.36
CA THR A 397 8.16 16.19 11.30
C THR A 397 8.39 14.79 11.85
N PRO A 398 9.26 14.56 12.86
CA PRO A 398 9.39 13.25 13.49
C PRO A 398 8.08 12.73 14.09
N MET A 399 7.31 13.59 14.78
CA MET A 399 6.03 13.20 15.37
C MET A 399 5.00 12.77 14.32
N VAL A 400 4.95 13.49 13.19
CA VAL A 400 4.07 13.14 12.07
C VAL A 400 4.57 11.84 11.42
N ARG A 401 5.88 11.67 11.21
CA ARG A 401 6.44 10.43 10.64
C ARG A 401 6.11 9.20 11.49
N GLU A 402 6.22 9.29 12.82
CA GLU A 402 5.88 8.18 13.72
C GLU A 402 4.40 7.75 13.62
N ASN A 403 3.52 8.64 13.13
CA ASN A 403 2.08 8.39 12.99
C ASN A 403 1.72 7.67 11.67
N TYR A 404 2.62 7.56 10.70
CA TYR A 404 2.33 6.96 9.38
C TYR A 404 3.25 5.79 9.05
N THR A 405 2.67 4.77 8.42
CA THR A 405 3.42 3.67 7.81
C THR A 405 2.79 3.31 6.47
N ALA A 406 3.56 3.44 5.38
CA ALA A 406 3.16 2.99 4.07
C ALA A 406 3.11 1.48 4.04
N MET A 407 2.18 0.91 3.28
CA MET A 407 1.98 -0.52 3.15
C MET A 407 1.70 -0.90 1.70
N LEU A 408 2.36 -1.96 1.24
CA LEU A 408 1.97 -2.67 0.02
C LEU A 408 1.40 -4.01 0.44
N LEU A 409 0.10 -4.22 0.26
CA LEU A 409 -0.55 -5.49 0.56
C LEU A 409 -0.61 -6.34 -0.71
N VAL A 410 -0.18 -7.60 -0.60
CA VAL A 410 -0.37 -8.62 -1.64
C VAL A 410 -1.54 -9.48 -1.22
N CYS A 411 -2.65 -9.36 -1.95
CA CYS A 411 -3.92 -9.98 -1.59
C CYS A 411 -4.27 -11.13 -2.55
N ASP A 412 -4.84 -12.19 -1.97
CA ASP A 412 -5.42 -13.28 -2.74
C ASP A 412 -6.57 -12.73 -3.62
N PRO A 413 -6.55 -12.96 -4.94
CA PRO A 413 -7.51 -12.38 -5.88
C PRO A 413 -8.93 -12.93 -5.69
N VAL A 414 -9.08 -14.10 -5.06
CA VAL A 414 -10.40 -14.73 -4.87
C VAL A 414 -11.10 -14.12 -3.66
N SER A 415 -10.43 -14.12 -2.51
CA SER A 415 -10.95 -13.76 -1.20
C SER A 415 -10.64 -12.33 -0.75
N GLY A 416 -9.67 -11.66 -1.38
CA GLY A 416 -9.13 -10.39 -0.91
C GLY A 416 -8.24 -10.51 0.34
N THR A 417 -7.96 -11.72 0.83
CA THR A 417 -7.18 -11.91 2.06
C THR A 417 -5.72 -11.53 1.81
N PRO A 418 -5.11 -10.63 2.61
CA PRO A 418 -3.68 -10.35 2.52
C PRO A 418 -2.87 -11.63 2.78
N GLN A 419 -1.92 -11.92 1.90
CA GLN A 419 -1.00 -13.06 1.99
C GLN A 419 0.40 -12.62 2.42
N GLU A 420 0.79 -11.43 1.99
CA GLU A 420 2.09 -10.82 2.27
C GLU A 420 1.93 -9.30 2.33
N PHE A 421 2.81 -8.61 3.04
CA PHE A 421 2.89 -7.16 2.94
C PHE A 421 4.33 -6.64 3.04
N TYR A 422 4.52 -5.45 2.47
CA TYR A 422 5.72 -4.63 2.66
C TYR A 422 5.33 -3.36 3.39
N SER A 423 6.21 -2.82 4.23
CA SER A 423 5.93 -1.59 4.97
C SER A 423 7.12 -0.64 5.05
N VAL A 424 6.83 0.66 5.01
CA VAL A 424 7.82 1.73 5.12
C VAL A 424 7.34 2.76 6.14
N LYS A 425 8.07 2.93 7.25
CA LYS A 425 7.73 3.89 8.30
C LYS A 425 7.89 5.34 7.83
N GLY A 426 7.16 6.28 8.46
CA GLY A 426 7.27 7.70 8.16
C GLY A 426 6.78 8.11 6.79
N SER A 427 5.99 7.26 6.14
CA SER A 427 5.65 7.40 4.73
C SER A 427 4.19 7.01 4.46
N LEU A 428 3.67 7.42 3.30
CA LEU A 428 2.36 7.01 2.80
C LEU A 428 2.53 6.17 1.53
N GLY A 429 1.74 5.11 1.36
CA GLY A 429 1.64 4.41 0.08
C GLY A 429 1.00 5.34 -0.95
N SER A 430 1.47 5.28 -2.20
CA SER A 430 0.98 6.10 -3.31
C SER A 430 0.79 5.23 -4.56
N GLU A 431 1.04 5.78 -5.75
CA GLU A 431 0.80 5.13 -7.04
C GLU A 431 1.45 3.74 -7.21
N LEU A 432 0.73 2.87 -7.90
CA LEU A 432 1.17 1.58 -8.40
C LEU A 432 1.16 1.58 -9.93
N ALA A 433 2.23 1.06 -10.53
CA ALA A 433 2.32 0.93 -11.98
C ALA A 433 3.05 -0.35 -12.38
N VAL A 434 2.86 -0.78 -13.62
CA VAL A 434 3.69 -1.81 -14.24
C VAL A 434 4.57 -1.15 -15.28
N SER A 435 5.89 -1.33 -15.18
CA SER A 435 6.84 -0.80 -16.13
C SER A 435 6.72 -1.48 -17.50
N ASP A 436 7.32 -0.89 -18.54
CA ASP A 436 7.42 -1.49 -19.88
C ASP A 436 8.15 -2.86 -19.87
N THR A 437 9.01 -3.10 -18.87
CA THR A 437 9.73 -4.36 -18.65
C THR A 437 8.90 -5.40 -17.90
N GLY A 438 7.70 -5.04 -17.44
CA GLY A 438 6.78 -5.89 -16.70
C GLY A 438 7.03 -5.94 -15.19
N GLU A 439 7.83 -5.01 -14.65
CA GLU A 439 8.12 -4.92 -13.22
C GLU A 439 7.04 -4.11 -12.51
N LEU A 440 6.69 -4.48 -11.28
CA LEU A 440 5.78 -3.68 -10.46
C LEU A 440 6.55 -2.52 -9.81
N LEU A 441 6.02 -1.32 -9.96
CA LEU A 441 6.52 -0.10 -9.38
C LEU A 441 5.56 0.34 -8.27
N TRP A 442 6.08 0.56 -7.07
CA TRP A 442 5.34 1.11 -5.95
C TRP A 442 5.98 2.41 -5.49
N ASN A 443 5.27 3.51 -5.69
CA ASN A 443 5.67 4.82 -5.20
C ASN A 443 5.23 5.00 -3.74
N VAL A 444 6.13 5.56 -2.94
CA VAL A 444 5.94 5.80 -1.51
C VAL A 444 6.36 7.22 -1.19
N GLU A 445 5.46 7.95 -0.55
CA GLU A 445 5.63 9.34 -0.16
C GLU A 445 6.27 9.41 1.22
N SER A 446 7.58 9.60 1.27
CA SER A 446 8.31 9.80 2.53
C SER A 446 8.12 11.21 3.04
N ILE A 447 7.47 11.37 4.19
CA ILE A 447 7.21 12.68 4.79
C ILE A 447 8.56 13.34 5.13
N THR A 448 8.90 14.42 4.43
CA THR A 448 10.23 15.04 4.46
C THR A 448 10.27 16.27 5.35
N SER A 449 9.25 17.12 5.27
CA SER A 449 9.12 18.32 6.10
C SER A 449 7.66 18.64 6.35
N THR A 450 7.35 19.15 7.52
CA THR A 450 5.99 19.53 7.92
C THR A 450 5.96 20.93 8.53
N PHE A 451 4.78 21.54 8.58
CA PHE A 451 4.53 22.77 9.29
C PHE A 451 3.11 22.79 9.86
N PHE A 452 2.96 23.45 11.00
CA PHE A 452 1.68 23.56 11.68
C PHE A 452 0.92 24.80 11.22
N SER A 453 -0.33 24.64 10.81
CA SER A 453 -1.20 25.73 10.36
C SER A 453 -2.60 25.60 10.98
N PRO A 454 -2.75 25.93 12.28
CA PRO A 454 -4.02 25.73 13.00
C PRO A 454 -5.16 26.65 12.52
N ALA A 455 -4.86 27.67 11.72
CA ALA A 455 -5.82 28.69 11.29
C ALA A 455 -6.37 28.50 9.86
N THR A 456 -5.95 27.45 9.15
CA THR A 456 -6.40 27.16 7.78
C THR A 456 -7.57 26.18 7.75
N SER A 457 -8.54 26.40 6.87
CA SER A 457 -9.69 25.50 6.70
C SER A 457 -9.36 24.25 5.89
N SER A 458 -8.33 24.32 5.03
CA SER A 458 -8.00 23.30 4.03
C SER A 458 -7.13 22.16 4.57
N PHE A 459 -6.33 22.42 5.61
CA PHE A 459 -5.49 21.45 6.32
C PHE A 459 -5.11 22.05 7.69
N THR A 460 -4.58 21.25 8.60
CA THR A 460 -4.06 21.68 9.90
C THR A 460 -2.55 21.41 10.03
N ILE A 461 -2.05 20.38 9.34
CA ILE A 461 -0.62 20.14 9.14
C ILE A 461 -0.36 20.05 7.63
N GLY A 462 0.51 20.92 7.13
CA GLY A 462 0.99 20.90 5.76
C GLY A 462 2.44 20.42 5.70
N GLY A 463 2.94 20.14 4.51
CA GLY A 463 4.31 19.66 4.33
C GLY A 463 4.61 19.24 2.90
N THR A 464 5.75 18.58 2.76
CA THR A 464 6.20 17.97 1.51
C THR A 464 6.77 16.60 1.79
N SER A 465 6.51 15.66 0.90
CA SER A 465 7.08 14.33 0.89
C SER A 465 8.02 14.17 -0.31
N CYS A 466 9.14 13.48 -0.11
CA CYS A 466 9.94 12.98 -1.24
C CYS A 466 9.39 11.62 -1.67
N VAL A 467 9.38 11.35 -2.98
CA VAL A 467 8.92 10.07 -3.49
C VAL A 467 10.09 9.08 -3.61
N TYR A 468 9.86 7.88 -3.09
CA TYR A 468 10.71 6.72 -3.32
C TYR A 468 9.95 5.72 -4.18
N GLN A 469 10.66 5.12 -5.13
CA GLN A 469 10.13 4.03 -5.95
C GLN A 469 10.75 2.71 -5.52
N TYR A 470 9.88 1.75 -5.25
CA TYR A 470 10.23 0.37 -4.94
C TYR A 470 9.85 -0.51 -6.13
N THR A 471 10.83 -1.21 -6.70
CA THR A 471 10.63 -2.06 -7.87
C THR A 471 10.62 -3.53 -7.47
N PHE A 472 9.56 -4.23 -7.87
CA PHE A 472 9.40 -5.66 -7.67
C PHE A 472 9.47 -6.39 -9.00
N ASP A 473 10.18 -7.52 -9.00
CA ASP A 473 10.26 -8.37 -10.19
C ASP A 473 8.96 -9.14 -10.44
N ASN A 474 8.94 -9.92 -11.53
CA ASN A 474 7.77 -10.73 -11.92
C ASN A 474 7.44 -11.86 -10.94
N SER A 475 8.28 -12.13 -9.93
CA SER A 475 7.97 -13.04 -8.85
C SER A 475 7.37 -12.34 -7.62
N GLY A 476 7.27 -11.01 -7.66
CA GLY A 476 6.83 -10.18 -6.55
C GLY A 476 7.96 -9.88 -5.56
N GLN A 477 9.21 -10.15 -5.90
CA GLN A 477 10.35 -9.89 -5.02
C GLN A 477 10.88 -8.47 -5.22
N LEU A 478 11.07 -7.73 -4.11
CA LEU A 478 11.73 -6.43 -4.13
C LEU A 478 13.18 -6.57 -4.65
N ILE A 479 13.50 -5.84 -5.72
CA ILE A 479 14.82 -5.86 -6.39
C ILE A 479 15.52 -4.51 -6.43
N ARG A 480 14.79 -3.39 -6.34
CA ARG A 480 15.36 -2.04 -6.37
C ARG A 480 14.56 -1.09 -5.48
N GLN A 481 15.27 -0.14 -4.90
CA GLN A 481 14.74 1.00 -4.17
C GLN A 481 15.52 2.22 -4.61
N GLU A 482 14.83 3.29 -5.00
CA GLU A 482 15.47 4.52 -5.41
C GLU A 482 14.65 5.76 -5.04
N LYS A 483 15.34 6.86 -4.76
CA LYS A 483 14.73 8.17 -4.58
C LYS A 483 14.54 8.79 -5.96
N THR A 484 13.32 9.11 -6.35
CA THR A 484 13.00 9.54 -7.73
C THR A 484 13.44 10.98 -8.01
N GLY A 485 13.61 11.79 -6.95
CA GLY A 485 13.78 13.24 -7.06
C GLY A 485 12.45 14.00 -7.17
N GLU A 486 11.34 13.26 -7.23
CA GLU A 486 9.99 13.81 -7.18
C GLU A 486 9.63 14.17 -5.75
N THR A 487 8.78 15.19 -5.64
CA THR A 487 8.24 15.69 -4.38
C THR A 487 6.76 15.88 -4.55
N VAL A 488 6.00 15.62 -3.49
CA VAL A 488 4.54 15.82 -3.47
C VAL A 488 4.10 16.53 -2.21
N GLU A 489 2.96 17.24 -2.28
CA GLU A 489 2.43 17.95 -1.12
C GLU A 489 1.83 17.01 -0.07
N TYR A 490 2.23 17.20 1.19
CA TYR A 490 1.56 16.58 2.34
C TYR A 490 0.54 17.57 2.93
N ARG A 491 -0.73 17.18 3.00
CA ARG A 491 -1.80 18.01 3.58
C ARG A 491 -2.78 17.16 4.37
N ARG A 492 -2.95 17.45 5.66
CA ARG A 492 -3.91 16.77 6.56
C ARG A 492 -4.57 17.73 7.54
#